data_AF-A0A2V7AA72-F1
#
_entry.id   AF-A0A2V7AA72-F1
#
_cell.length_a   1.000
_cell.length_b   1.000
_cell.length_c   1.000
_cell.angle_alpha   90.00
_cell.angle_beta   90.00
_cell.angle_gamma   90.00
#
_symmetry.space_group_name_H-M   'P 1'
#
loop_
_entity.id
_entity.type
_entity.pdbx_description
1 polymer ?
#
loop_
_entity_poly.entity_id
_entity_poly.type
_entity_poly.pdbx_seq_one_letter_code
_entity_poly.pdbx_strand_id
1 'polypeptide(L)'
;MSRGSPQRRRLRSMPRPHHQVVADGQTVDDISPHRLGERFVARGRPKNDTSRLPERLGSNLDGEQRLSAEPPVDRAPDVGAQKISPVAPPVGADSPGQRKRDQGDEQDQRKDCCQHGHHLHRFRWKAGLAGFVNPPGNRVDLNSRDSAQPARDATGTMTRSSGMSIVGFGREICGDLAAAERREWLCTNGVGGFASGTVAGLLGRRYHGLLVAALEPPLGRTLLVATVDETVAYDGLERRLSTNRWADGTIAPCGYREIERFALDGTTPVWTAAVADGRVEKRIWMEQGANTTYVRYRVLRARTALVLQLKVLVNYRDSHGATRGDGWRMDVTPVARGVRVIAFDGARPLLLLADHGDATTAHSWYRNFDLAVERARGLEAVEDHLHVATFRASLELGEALTLVLSAEAEPSLDGDAAWSRRTQHDAEVLDTWRRAQPSAEGAPIWIGRLVLAADQFLVRRPLAADADGVTVIAGYHWFGDWGRDTMIALPGLTLATGRGEIARRILKTFARFVDRGMLPNRLRDGGQAPDYTWSVGETLRARHELSASRPRYP
;
A
#
# COMPACT_ATOMS: atom_id res chain seq x y z
N MET A 1 1.91 67.68 3.02
CA MET A 1 1.57 68.84 3.88
C MET A 1 0.14 68.69 4.37
N SER A 2 -0.04 68.75 5.70
CA SER A 2 -1.22 69.09 6.54
C SER A 2 -2.62 68.57 6.13
N ARG A 3 -3.17 67.51 6.75
CA ARG A 3 -4.06 67.48 7.96
C ARG A 3 -5.42 68.17 7.79
N GLY A 4 -6.50 67.41 8.06
CA GLY A 4 -7.82 67.95 8.40
C GLY A 4 -8.99 66.94 8.34
N SER A 5 -9.29 66.27 9.46
CA SER A 5 -10.66 65.84 9.86
C SER A 5 -11.11 66.80 10.99
N PRO A 6 -12.41 66.97 11.41
CA PRO A 6 -13.47 65.94 11.52
C PRO A 6 -14.96 66.42 11.40
N GLN A 7 -15.92 65.48 11.58
CA GLN A 7 -17.25 65.59 12.25
C GLN A 7 -18.53 65.13 11.49
N ARG A 8 -19.11 64.02 11.99
CA ARG A 8 -20.51 63.73 12.43
C ARG A 8 -21.73 64.30 11.64
N ARG A 9 -22.71 63.44 11.26
CA ARG A 9 -24.01 63.15 11.96
C ARG A 9 -25.05 62.38 11.11
N ARG A 10 -25.83 61.50 11.81
CA ARG A 10 -27.27 61.08 11.62
C ARG A 10 -27.63 60.22 10.38
N LEU A 11 -28.71 59.43 10.31
CA LEU A 11 -29.60 58.61 11.18
C LEU A 11 -30.63 57.95 10.20
N ARG A 12 -31.22 56.78 10.54
CA ARG A 12 -32.35 56.01 9.91
C ARG A 12 -31.87 54.71 9.23
N SER A 13 -32.51 53.54 9.30
CA SER A 13 -33.69 53.00 10.01
C SER A 13 -33.73 51.47 9.76
N MET A 14 -34.23 50.72 10.76
CA MET A 14 -34.61 49.28 10.83
C MET A 14 -35.36 48.72 9.57
N PRO A 15 -35.50 47.37 9.35
CA PRO A 15 -35.95 46.40 10.36
C PRO A 15 -35.41 44.95 10.33
N ARG A 16 -35.66 44.29 11.47
CA ARG A 16 -35.56 42.84 11.75
C ARG A 16 -36.64 42.04 10.98
N PRO A 17 -36.55 40.70 11.03
CA PRO A 17 -37.71 39.92 11.42
C PRO A 17 -37.45 39.08 12.69
N HIS A 18 -38.47 39.10 13.55
CA HIS A 18 -38.73 38.14 14.60
C HIS A 18 -39.56 36.99 14.03
N HIS A 19 -39.30 35.75 14.47
CA HIS A 19 -40.31 34.92 15.10
C HIS A 19 -39.64 33.89 16.01
N GLN A 20 -39.93 34.02 17.31
CA GLN A 20 -39.75 33.02 18.38
C GLN A 20 -40.98 32.09 18.43
N VAL A 21 -40.77 30.82 18.78
CA VAL A 21 -41.49 30.01 19.81
C VAL A 21 -40.47 28.91 20.22
N VAL A 22 -39.71 28.97 21.34
CA VAL A 22 -40.02 28.60 22.76
C VAL A 22 -40.56 27.17 22.89
N ALA A 23 -40.15 26.26 23.79
CA ALA A 23 -39.01 26.02 24.66
C ALA A 23 -39.19 24.59 25.23
N ASP A 24 -38.10 24.03 25.76
CA ASP A 24 -37.97 22.99 26.81
C ASP A 24 -36.78 22.09 26.42
N GLY A 25 -35.72 21.88 27.19
CA GLY A 25 -35.38 22.26 28.55
C GLY A 25 -34.21 21.35 28.97
N GLN A 26 -33.08 21.97 29.32
CA GLN A 26 -31.94 21.46 30.13
C GLN A 26 -31.01 20.33 29.62
N THR A 27 -29.76 20.73 29.31
CA THR A 27 -28.45 20.39 29.96
C THR A 27 -28.41 19.20 30.95
N VAL A 28 -27.34 18.39 31.14
CA VAL A 28 -25.91 18.35 30.76
C VAL A 28 -25.31 17.01 31.30
N ASP A 29 -24.17 16.60 30.73
CA ASP A 29 -23.13 15.65 31.21
C ASP A 29 -23.24 14.11 31.12
N ASP A 30 -22.11 13.57 30.61
CA ASP A 30 -21.42 12.29 30.80
C ASP A 30 -22.16 10.94 30.68
N ILE A 31 -21.59 10.04 29.86
CA ILE A 31 -21.01 8.74 30.29
C ILE A 31 -20.51 7.94 29.06
N SER A 32 -19.31 7.39 29.22
CA SER A 32 -18.57 6.47 28.34
C SER A 32 -19.23 5.08 28.17
N PRO A 33 -18.75 4.25 27.22
CA PRO A 33 -19.44 3.06 26.70
C PRO A 33 -19.19 1.81 27.55
N HIS A 34 -20.12 0.85 27.53
CA HIS A 34 -19.90 -0.61 27.47
C HIS A 34 -21.13 -1.41 27.95
N ARG A 35 -21.37 -2.54 27.28
CA ARG A 35 -22.15 -3.74 27.68
C ARG A 35 -23.68 -3.63 27.73
N LEU A 36 -24.31 -4.24 26.74
CA LEU A 36 -25.59 -4.96 26.93
C LEU A 36 -25.49 -6.30 26.21
N GLY A 37 -25.14 -7.32 26.97
CA GLY A 37 -25.38 -8.72 26.62
C GLY A 37 -26.83 -9.10 26.94
N GLU A 38 -27.37 -9.94 26.07
CA GLU A 38 -28.15 -11.14 26.37
C GLU A 38 -29.14 -11.10 27.55
N ARG A 39 -30.44 -11.15 27.21
CA ARG A 39 -31.50 -11.66 28.07
C ARG A 39 -31.97 -13.01 27.52
N PHE A 40 -31.79 -14.09 28.27
CA PHE A 40 -32.82 -15.12 28.43
C PHE A 40 -32.71 -15.77 29.82
N VAL A 41 -33.87 -15.93 30.43
CA VAL A 41 -34.13 -16.37 31.81
C VAL A 41 -34.50 -17.85 31.81
N ALA A 42 -34.01 -18.64 32.77
CA ALA A 42 -34.82 -19.63 33.50
C ALA A 42 -34.10 -20.22 34.74
N ARG A 43 -34.62 -19.81 35.92
CA ARG A 43 -34.93 -20.59 37.13
C ARG A 43 -33.92 -21.62 37.70
N GLY A 44 -33.44 -21.34 38.91
CA GLY A 44 -33.00 -22.32 39.91
C GLY A 44 -32.64 -21.64 41.23
N ARG A 45 -33.42 -21.88 42.30
CA ARG A 45 -33.30 -21.30 43.66
C ARG A 45 -32.21 -22.02 44.51
N PRO A 46 -31.85 -21.48 45.71
CA PRO A 46 -30.47 -21.42 46.22
C PRO A 46 -30.18 -22.35 47.41
N LYS A 47 -28.93 -22.34 47.89
CA LYS A 47 -28.55 -22.60 49.30
C LYS A 47 -27.20 -21.94 49.62
N ASN A 48 -27.20 -21.09 50.67
CA ASN A 48 -26.26 -20.94 51.82
C ASN A 48 -24.74 -21.10 51.57
N ASP A 49 -23.80 -20.39 52.18
CA ASP A 49 -23.76 -19.58 53.41
C ASP A 49 -22.39 -18.85 53.50
N THR A 50 -22.29 -17.88 54.41
CA THR A 50 -21.09 -17.44 55.16
C THR A 50 -19.91 -16.81 54.40
N SER A 51 -19.74 -15.49 54.44
CA SER A 51 -19.11 -14.69 55.51
C SER A 51 -17.57 -14.82 55.60
N ARG A 52 -16.85 -13.74 55.31
CA ARG A 52 -15.94 -13.00 56.23
C ARG A 52 -15.03 -12.02 55.48
N LEU A 53 -15.32 -10.73 55.68
CA LEU A 53 -14.35 -9.62 55.76
C LEU A 53 -13.48 -9.80 57.04
N PRO A 54 -12.30 -9.17 57.15
CA PRO A 54 -12.14 -7.73 57.46
C PRO A 54 -11.05 -7.05 56.59
N GLU A 55 -11.15 -5.81 56.09
CA GLU A 55 -11.17 -4.47 56.72
C GLU A 55 -10.11 -4.18 57.81
N ARG A 56 -9.16 -3.28 57.49
CA ARG A 56 -8.92 -1.96 58.13
C ARG A 56 -7.68 -1.32 57.47
N LEU A 57 -7.78 -0.13 56.85
CA LEU A 57 -7.77 1.23 57.44
C LEU A 57 -6.48 1.51 58.22
N GLY A 58 -5.69 2.56 57.95
CA GLY A 58 -5.84 3.68 57.01
C GLY A 58 -4.80 4.78 57.32
N SER A 59 -4.91 5.90 56.58
CA SER A 59 -4.48 7.28 56.91
C SER A 59 -2.97 7.53 57.11
N ASN A 60 -2.32 8.64 56.74
CA ASN A 60 -2.70 9.97 56.23
C ASN A 60 -1.38 10.63 55.71
N LEU A 61 -1.41 11.42 54.62
CA LEU A 61 -1.27 12.91 54.55
C LEU A 61 0.04 13.46 55.16
N ASP A 62 0.76 14.46 54.66
CA ASP A 62 0.72 15.41 53.52
C ASP A 62 2.07 16.15 53.59
N GLY A 63 2.52 16.83 52.52
CA GLY A 63 3.64 17.78 52.64
C GLY A 63 4.21 18.31 51.33
N GLU A 64 3.72 19.49 50.94
CA GLU A 64 4.10 20.34 49.79
C GLU A 64 5.58 20.81 49.79
N GLN A 65 6.15 21.13 48.60
CA GLN A 65 6.52 22.49 48.13
C GLN A 65 7.60 22.54 47.01
N ARG A 66 7.19 23.15 45.88
CA ARG A 66 7.81 24.18 45.01
C ARG A 66 9.34 24.26 44.70
N LEU A 67 9.61 24.22 43.39
CA LEU A 67 10.33 25.18 42.50
C LEU A 67 11.89 25.37 42.51
N SER A 68 12.42 25.21 41.28
CA SER A 68 13.43 26.03 40.56
C SER A 68 14.93 25.72 40.62
N ALA A 69 15.53 25.57 39.42
CA ALA A 69 16.76 26.23 38.89
C ALA A 69 17.81 25.29 38.23
N GLU A 70 18.11 25.52 36.94
CA GLU A 70 19.43 25.28 36.28
C GLU A 70 20.44 26.38 36.72
N PRO A 71 21.76 26.44 36.32
CA PRO A 71 22.60 25.71 35.32
C PRO A 71 24.03 25.37 35.89
N PRO A 72 25.23 25.34 35.20
CA PRO A 72 25.66 25.26 33.77
C PRO A 72 26.84 24.28 33.41
N VAL A 73 27.01 24.02 32.09
CA VAL A 73 28.21 23.94 31.18
C VAL A 73 29.58 23.28 31.55
N ASP A 74 30.06 22.44 30.60
CA ASP A 74 31.43 21.96 30.19
C ASP A 74 32.43 21.32 31.17
N ARG A 75 32.85 20.07 30.85
CA ARG A 75 34.20 19.72 30.31
C ARG A 75 34.35 18.21 30.08
N ALA A 76 35.04 17.87 28.99
CA ALA A 76 35.52 16.52 28.65
C ALA A 76 36.46 15.95 29.73
N PRO A 77 36.65 14.61 29.73
CA PRO A 77 38.01 14.12 29.51
C PRO A 77 38.10 13.02 28.45
N ASP A 78 39.28 13.02 27.85
CA ASP A 78 39.80 12.09 26.87
C ASP A 78 40.27 10.77 27.53
N VAL A 79 40.44 9.76 26.68
CA VAL A 79 41.17 8.49 26.85
C VAL A 79 40.46 7.31 27.52
N GLY A 80 40.09 6.35 26.67
CA GLY A 80 39.81 4.97 27.05
C GLY A 80 39.69 4.08 25.82
N ALA A 81 40.80 3.81 25.14
CA ALA A 81 40.87 2.87 24.02
C ALA A 81 40.28 1.51 24.42
N GLN A 82 39.09 1.20 23.90
CA GLN A 82 38.51 -0.14 23.97
C GLN A 82 38.54 -0.78 22.58
N LYS A 83 39.09 -1.99 22.57
CA LYS A 83 39.32 -2.84 21.41
C LYS A 83 38.04 -2.96 20.57
N ILE A 84 38.18 -2.58 19.31
CA ILE A 84 37.23 -2.90 18.24
C ILE A 84 37.22 -4.43 18.09
N SER A 85 36.09 -5.05 18.38
CA SER A 85 35.83 -6.43 17.95
C SER A 85 35.62 -6.45 16.43
N PRO A 86 36.17 -7.43 15.70
CA PRO A 86 36.07 -7.45 14.25
C PRO A 86 34.62 -7.70 13.81
N VAL A 87 34.23 -6.92 12.81
CA VAL A 87 33.05 -7.08 11.97
C VAL A 87 33.08 -8.48 11.35
N ALA A 88 31.96 -9.19 11.43
CA ALA A 88 31.82 -10.51 10.81
C ALA A 88 31.91 -10.40 9.27
N PRO A 89 32.59 -11.35 8.59
CA PRO A 89 32.69 -11.37 7.12
C PRO A 89 31.37 -11.84 6.47
N PRO A 90 31.21 -11.68 5.14
CA PRO A 90 29.91 -11.85 4.48
C PRO A 90 29.46 -13.31 4.41
N VAL A 91 28.14 -13.46 4.29
CA VAL A 91 27.31 -14.67 4.18
C VAL A 91 28.06 -15.91 3.68
N GLY A 92 28.40 -16.78 4.63
CA GLY A 92 28.66 -18.20 4.41
C GLY A 92 27.57 -19.01 5.11
N ALA A 93 26.88 -19.86 4.34
CA ALA A 93 25.87 -20.85 4.72
C ALA A 93 25.34 -20.82 6.17
N ASP A 94 24.08 -20.39 6.34
CA ASP A 94 23.40 -20.34 7.63
C ASP A 94 23.43 -21.67 8.38
N SER A 95 23.82 -21.60 9.65
CA SER A 95 23.84 -22.70 10.59
C SER A 95 22.42 -23.23 10.90
N PRO A 96 22.23 -24.53 11.17
CA PRO A 96 20.91 -25.16 11.34
C PRO A 96 20.01 -24.56 12.45
N GLY A 97 20.58 -23.80 13.38
CA GLY A 97 19.88 -23.20 14.52
C GLY A 97 19.02 -21.98 14.18
N GLN A 98 19.40 -21.15 13.20
CA GLN A 98 18.59 -19.99 12.78
C GLN A 98 17.37 -20.43 11.94
N ARG A 99 17.52 -21.50 11.14
CA ARG A 99 16.45 -22.06 10.28
C ARG A 99 15.21 -22.56 11.03
N LYS A 100 15.33 -22.85 12.34
CA LYS A 100 14.18 -23.24 13.18
C LYS A 100 13.38 -22.03 13.67
N ARG A 101 13.97 -20.84 13.77
CA ARG A 101 13.25 -19.61 14.15
C ARG A 101 12.40 -19.09 12.99
N ASP A 102 12.94 -19.07 11.77
CA ASP A 102 12.19 -18.62 10.58
C ASP A 102 10.95 -19.48 10.29
N GLN A 103 11.03 -20.79 10.54
CA GLN A 103 9.87 -21.70 10.44
C GLN A 103 8.85 -21.53 11.57
N GLY A 104 9.29 -21.11 12.76
CA GLY A 104 8.43 -20.80 13.89
C GLY A 104 7.60 -19.55 13.65
N ASP A 105 8.25 -18.49 13.14
CA ASP A 105 7.61 -17.20 12.89
C ASP A 105 6.58 -17.28 11.74
N GLU A 106 6.84 -18.04 10.67
CA GLU A 106 5.86 -18.28 9.60
C GLU A 106 4.67 -19.18 10.05
N GLN A 107 4.89 -20.13 10.98
CA GLN A 107 3.84 -21.01 11.50
C GLN A 107 2.98 -20.34 12.59
N ASP A 108 3.55 -19.51 13.45
CA ASP A 108 2.79 -18.77 14.47
C ASP A 108 1.94 -17.66 13.82
N GLN A 109 2.40 -17.05 12.72
CA GLN A 109 1.58 -16.16 11.88
C GLN A 109 0.31 -16.83 11.33
N ARG A 110 0.31 -18.15 11.15
CA ARG A 110 -0.88 -18.91 10.74
C ARG A 110 -1.89 -19.05 11.88
N LYS A 111 -1.46 -19.16 13.13
CA LYS A 111 -2.35 -19.33 14.28
C LYS A 111 -3.18 -18.09 14.55
N ASP A 112 -2.57 -16.90 14.44
CA ASP A 112 -3.27 -15.64 14.72
C ASP A 112 -4.29 -15.27 13.63
N CYS A 113 -4.04 -15.65 12.37
CA CYS A 113 -4.98 -15.43 11.27
C CYS A 113 -6.20 -16.38 11.31
N CYS A 114 -6.04 -17.60 11.84
CA CYS A 114 -7.11 -18.58 11.91
C CYS A 114 -8.11 -18.36 13.07
N GLN A 115 -7.83 -17.49 14.05
CA GLN A 115 -8.74 -17.26 15.18
C GLN A 115 -9.97 -16.39 14.88
N HIS A 116 -10.12 -15.85 13.65
CA HIS A 116 -11.24 -14.97 13.28
C HIS A 116 -12.14 -15.50 12.14
N GLY A 117 -12.18 -16.81 11.89
CA GLY A 117 -12.94 -17.33 10.74
C GLY A 117 -13.44 -18.76 10.86
N HIS A 118 -14.29 -19.07 11.85
CA HIS A 118 -15.03 -20.33 11.86
C HIS A 118 -16.52 -20.13 12.21
N HIS A 119 -17.31 -19.70 11.22
CA HIS A 119 -18.73 -20.05 11.13
C HIS A 119 -19.07 -20.36 9.67
N LEU A 120 -18.98 -21.65 9.31
CA LEU A 120 -19.44 -22.18 8.03
C LEU A 120 -20.98 -22.30 8.06
N HIS A 121 -21.69 -21.32 7.48
CA HIS A 121 -23.10 -21.50 7.13
C HIS A 121 -23.22 -22.20 5.78
N ARG A 122 -23.87 -23.38 5.82
CA ARG A 122 -24.16 -24.25 4.68
C ARG A 122 -25.32 -23.66 3.86
N PHE A 123 -25.04 -22.95 2.77
CA PHE A 123 -26.08 -22.50 1.84
C PHE A 123 -26.28 -23.51 0.70
N ARG A 124 -27.47 -24.12 0.66
CA ARG A 124 -27.98 -24.94 -0.45
C ARG A 124 -28.64 -24.02 -1.48
N TRP A 125 -28.14 -23.98 -2.70
CA TRP A 125 -28.85 -23.39 -3.85
C TRP A 125 -29.94 -24.34 -4.35
N LYS A 126 -31.20 -23.90 -4.35
CA LYS A 126 -32.28 -24.52 -5.15
C LYS A 126 -32.38 -23.77 -6.47
N ALA A 127 -32.18 -24.48 -7.57
CA ALA A 127 -32.49 -23.99 -8.92
C ALA A 127 -34.01 -24.03 -9.14
N GLY A 128 -34.59 -22.91 -9.54
CA GLY A 128 -35.95 -22.84 -10.08
C GLY A 128 -35.87 -22.45 -11.56
N LEU A 129 -36.28 -23.37 -12.44
CA LEU A 129 -36.57 -23.07 -13.83
C LEU A 129 -37.85 -22.23 -13.92
N ALA A 130 -37.80 -21.13 -14.67
CA ALA A 130 -38.98 -20.55 -15.30
C ALA A 130 -38.56 -20.02 -16.66
N GLY A 131 -39.12 -20.63 -17.71
CA GLY A 131 -38.89 -20.27 -19.10
C GLY A 131 -39.56 -18.95 -19.45
N PHE A 132 -38.96 -18.21 -20.37
CA PHE A 132 -39.62 -17.13 -21.09
C PHE A 132 -39.36 -17.24 -22.58
N VAL A 133 -40.47 -17.10 -23.31
CA VAL A 133 -40.66 -17.26 -24.75
C VAL A 133 -40.21 -15.98 -25.47
N ASN A 134 -39.48 -16.11 -26.57
CA ASN A 134 -39.12 -15.00 -27.48
C ASN A 134 -40.29 -14.62 -28.40
N PRO A 135 -40.43 -13.33 -28.77
CA PRO A 135 -41.04 -12.92 -30.04
C PRO A 135 -39.98 -12.45 -31.08
N PRO A 136 -40.33 -12.40 -32.38
CA PRO A 136 -39.35 -12.40 -33.46
C PRO A 136 -39.05 -11.01 -34.06
N GLY A 137 -37.86 -10.90 -34.66
CA GLY A 137 -37.63 -10.13 -35.88
C GLY A 137 -37.10 -8.70 -35.71
N ASN A 138 -35.81 -8.50 -36.02
CA ASN A 138 -35.45 -7.70 -37.20
C ASN A 138 -33.99 -7.91 -37.61
N ARG A 139 -33.82 -8.19 -38.90
CA ARG A 139 -32.57 -8.14 -39.67
C ARG A 139 -32.07 -6.70 -39.75
N VAL A 140 -30.78 -6.47 -39.50
CA VAL A 140 -30.05 -5.36 -40.11
C VAL A 140 -28.64 -5.84 -40.47
N ASP A 141 -28.23 -5.44 -41.66
CA ASP A 141 -27.12 -5.96 -42.46
C ASP A 141 -25.72 -5.69 -41.91
N LEU A 142 -24.84 -6.64 -42.20
CA LEU A 142 -23.39 -6.54 -42.13
C LEU A 142 -22.89 -5.70 -43.30
N ASN A 143 -22.38 -4.49 -43.06
CA ASN A 143 -21.24 -3.89 -43.78
C ASN A 143 -21.00 -2.43 -43.33
N SER A 144 -19.95 -2.21 -42.55
CA SER A 144 -19.01 -1.11 -42.79
C SER A 144 -17.77 -1.29 -41.91
N ARG A 145 -16.62 -1.36 -42.58
CA ARG A 145 -15.31 -1.14 -41.97
C ARG A 145 -15.20 0.37 -41.77
N ASP A 146 -15.06 0.83 -40.53
CA ASP A 146 -14.48 2.14 -40.27
C ASP A 146 -13.67 2.13 -38.98
N SER A 147 -12.39 2.42 -39.17
CA SER A 147 -11.37 2.68 -38.17
C SER A 147 -11.74 3.89 -37.31
N ALA A 148 -12.10 3.65 -36.05
CA ALA A 148 -12.40 4.72 -35.09
C ALA A 148 -11.12 5.33 -34.52
N GLN A 149 -10.74 6.51 -35.02
CA GLN A 149 -9.95 7.49 -34.28
C GLN A 149 -10.85 8.20 -33.25
N PRO A 150 -10.33 8.65 -32.09
CA PRO A 150 -11.15 9.36 -31.13
C PRO A 150 -11.52 10.76 -31.62
N ALA A 151 -12.82 11.09 -31.56
CA ALA A 151 -13.36 12.40 -31.89
C ALA A 151 -12.92 13.46 -30.87
N ARG A 152 -12.52 14.64 -31.36
CA ARG A 152 -12.16 15.83 -30.57
C ARG A 152 -13.31 16.84 -30.63
N ASP A 153 -13.71 17.39 -29.48
CA ASP A 153 -14.63 18.53 -29.42
C ASP A 153 -13.91 19.87 -29.68
N ALA A 154 -14.68 20.86 -30.16
CA ALA A 154 -14.23 22.15 -30.73
C ALA A 154 -13.52 23.13 -29.77
N THR A 155 -13.05 22.67 -28.60
CA THR A 155 -12.28 23.48 -27.63
C THR A 155 -10.98 22.81 -27.18
N GLY A 156 -10.56 21.69 -27.82
CA GLY A 156 -9.26 21.07 -27.55
C GLY A 156 -9.06 20.55 -26.12
N THR A 157 -10.12 20.53 -25.31
CA THR A 157 -10.06 20.02 -23.94
C THR A 157 -10.39 18.53 -23.97
N MET A 158 -9.45 17.68 -23.55
CA MET A 158 -9.75 16.26 -23.32
C MET A 158 -10.90 16.17 -22.32
N THR A 159 -12.04 15.69 -22.78
CA THR A 159 -13.15 15.28 -21.93
C THR A 159 -12.63 14.14 -21.07
N ARG A 160 -12.31 14.44 -19.79
CA ARG A 160 -12.00 13.43 -18.78
C ARG A 160 -13.17 12.45 -18.75
N SER A 161 -12.98 11.25 -19.30
CA SER A 161 -13.80 10.13 -18.87
C SER A 161 -13.53 10.02 -17.38
N SER A 162 -14.50 10.43 -16.57
CA SER A 162 -14.51 10.16 -15.14
C SER A 162 -14.79 8.67 -15.01
N GLY A 163 -13.77 7.86 -15.26
CA GLY A 163 -13.79 6.44 -14.93
C GLY A 163 -14.06 6.36 -13.43
N MET A 164 -15.30 6.04 -13.06
CA MET A 164 -15.71 6.01 -11.66
C MET A 164 -14.79 5.05 -10.91
N SER A 165 -13.94 5.63 -10.06
CA SER A 165 -13.16 4.85 -9.10
C SER A 165 -14.11 4.31 -8.05
N ILE A 166 -14.31 2.99 -8.05
CA ILE A 166 -15.15 2.29 -7.07
C ILE A 166 -14.51 2.31 -5.68
N VAL A 167 -13.18 2.28 -5.63
CA VAL A 167 -12.41 2.38 -4.39
C VAL A 167 -11.92 3.81 -4.28
N GLY A 168 -12.74 4.65 -3.64
CA GLY A 168 -12.44 6.05 -3.39
C GLY A 168 -12.85 6.45 -1.98
N PHE A 169 -12.03 7.29 -1.36
CA PHE A 169 -12.22 7.80 -0.01
C PHE A 169 -12.06 9.32 -0.04
N GLY A 170 -13.03 10.04 0.53
CA GLY A 170 -12.92 11.48 0.71
C GLY A 170 -12.21 11.83 2.01
N ARG A 171 -12.29 13.11 2.38
CA ARG A 171 -11.65 13.66 3.57
C ARG A 171 -12.16 13.01 4.86
N GLU A 172 -13.38 12.51 4.88
CA GLU A 172 -13.98 11.80 6.01
C GLU A 172 -13.23 10.53 6.41
N ILE A 173 -12.54 9.89 5.47
CA ILE A 173 -11.67 8.75 5.74
C ILE A 173 -10.20 9.18 5.71
N CYS A 174 -9.79 9.97 4.72
CA CYS A 174 -8.37 10.31 4.55
C CYS A 174 -7.84 11.21 5.67
N GLY A 175 -8.69 12.10 6.20
CA GLY A 175 -8.35 13.02 7.29
C GLY A 175 -8.47 12.40 8.70
N ASP A 176 -8.96 11.16 8.83
CA ASP A 176 -8.93 10.38 10.07
C ASP A 176 -7.78 9.38 10.01
N LEU A 177 -6.73 9.62 10.81
CA LEU A 177 -5.53 8.79 10.81
C LEU A 177 -5.84 7.31 11.08
N ALA A 178 -6.72 7.03 12.04
CA ALA A 178 -7.04 5.66 12.41
C ALA A 178 -7.73 4.94 11.26
N ALA A 179 -8.66 5.59 10.56
CA ALA A 179 -9.31 5.01 9.39
C ALA A 179 -8.35 4.89 8.19
N ALA A 180 -7.55 5.91 7.90
CA ALA A 180 -6.66 5.95 6.75
C ALA A 180 -5.49 4.97 6.87
N GLU A 181 -4.92 4.77 8.06
CA GLU A 181 -3.76 3.89 8.26
C GLU A 181 -4.10 2.39 8.15
N ARG A 182 -5.36 2.01 8.39
CA ARG A 182 -5.83 0.61 8.24
C ARG A 182 -6.13 0.23 6.79
N ARG A 183 -6.08 1.19 5.86
CA ARG A 183 -6.37 0.98 4.44
C ARG A 183 -5.07 1.04 3.68
N GLU A 184 -4.74 -0.04 2.99
CA GLU A 184 -3.49 -0.20 2.27
C GLU A 184 -3.74 -0.26 0.76
N TRP A 185 -2.74 0.14 -0.02
CA TRP A 185 -2.71 0.04 -1.47
C TRP A 185 -1.51 -0.79 -1.92
N LEU A 186 -1.60 -1.36 -3.12
CA LEU A 186 -0.57 -2.21 -3.70
C LEU A 186 -0.41 -1.89 -5.19
N CYS A 187 0.82 -1.68 -5.61
CA CYS A 187 1.25 -1.69 -7.01
C CYS A 187 2.29 -2.79 -7.21
N THR A 188 2.23 -3.49 -8.33
CA THR A 188 3.12 -4.62 -8.64
C THR A 188 3.73 -4.41 -10.01
N ASN A 189 4.90 -5.00 -10.24
CA ASN A 189 5.64 -4.88 -11.51
C ASN A 189 5.70 -6.19 -12.33
N GLY A 190 4.98 -7.24 -11.93
CA GLY A 190 4.99 -8.52 -12.64
C GLY A 190 6.30 -9.31 -12.59
N VAL A 191 7.27 -8.89 -11.77
CA VAL A 191 8.50 -9.66 -11.48
C VAL A 191 8.68 -9.95 -10.00
N GLY A 192 7.60 -9.83 -9.21
CA GLY A 192 7.58 -10.09 -7.77
C GLY A 192 7.96 -8.88 -6.89
N GLY A 193 8.37 -7.77 -7.51
CA GLY A 193 8.57 -6.49 -6.86
C GLY A 193 7.25 -5.71 -6.74
N PHE A 194 7.18 -4.83 -5.75
CA PHE A 194 5.97 -4.08 -5.45
C PHE A 194 6.27 -2.74 -4.77
N ALA A 195 5.26 -1.87 -4.78
CA ALA A 195 5.15 -0.68 -3.97
C ALA A 195 3.86 -0.78 -3.15
N SER A 196 3.91 -0.42 -1.88
CA SER A 196 2.76 -0.51 -1.00
C SER A 196 2.87 0.44 0.17
N GLY A 197 1.73 0.88 0.69
CA GLY A 197 1.65 1.74 1.85
C GLY A 197 0.21 1.95 2.28
N THR A 198 0.02 2.86 3.23
CA THR A 198 -1.32 3.22 3.71
C THR A 198 -1.91 4.37 2.90
N VAL A 199 -3.23 4.55 2.98
CA VAL A 199 -3.93 5.73 2.44
C VAL A 199 -3.42 7.02 3.11
N ALA A 200 -3.03 6.97 4.39
CA ALA A 200 -2.46 8.11 5.12
C ALA A 200 -1.04 8.50 4.66
N GLY A 201 -0.38 7.65 3.87
CA GLY A 201 1.01 7.85 3.43
C GLY A 201 2.08 7.47 4.46
N LEU A 202 1.69 6.91 5.61
CA LEU A 202 2.61 6.47 6.67
C LEU A 202 3.05 5.01 6.51
N LEU A 203 4.26 4.72 6.99
CA LEU A 203 4.81 3.36 7.10
C LEU A 203 4.27 2.70 8.37
N GLY A 204 3.57 1.57 8.23
CA GLY A 204 3.00 0.82 9.35
C GLY A 204 3.54 -0.60 9.45
N ARG A 205 4.18 -1.09 8.39
CA ARG A 205 4.76 -2.43 8.25
C ARG A 205 6.17 -2.34 7.68
N ARG A 206 6.99 -3.36 7.95
CA ARG A 206 8.32 -3.48 7.34
C ARG A 206 8.27 -3.69 5.81
N TYR A 207 7.09 -4.02 5.29
CA TYR A 207 6.85 -4.25 3.86
C TYR A 207 6.32 -3.00 3.14
N HIS A 208 6.04 -1.92 3.85
CA HIS A 208 5.67 -0.67 3.19
C HIS A 208 6.91 -0.03 2.56
N GLY A 209 6.75 0.50 1.36
CA GLY A 209 7.84 1.04 0.57
C GLY A 209 7.33 1.49 -0.79
N LEU A 210 7.99 2.52 -1.33
CA LEU A 210 7.77 2.94 -2.71
C LEU A 210 8.51 2.06 -3.71
N LEU A 211 9.56 1.34 -3.29
CA LEU A 211 10.20 0.31 -4.10
C LEU A 211 10.71 -0.82 -3.21
N VAL A 212 9.97 -1.93 -3.20
CA VAL A 212 10.42 -3.24 -2.73
C VAL A 212 10.77 -4.07 -3.96
N ALA A 213 12.06 -4.09 -4.32
CA ALA A 213 12.54 -4.72 -5.54
C ALA A 213 12.72 -6.23 -5.35
N ALA A 214 12.28 -7.02 -6.32
CA ALA A 214 12.66 -8.43 -6.40
C ALA A 214 14.01 -8.54 -7.11
N LEU A 215 15.10 -8.66 -6.35
CA LEU A 215 16.45 -8.73 -6.91
C LEU A 215 16.79 -10.12 -7.47
N GLU A 216 16.00 -11.13 -7.12
CA GLU A 216 16.05 -12.49 -7.65
C GLU A 216 14.66 -12.93 -8.12
N PRO A 217 14.10 -12.34 -9.21
CA PRO A 217 12.69 -12.52 -9.56
C PRO A 217 12.18 -13.97 -9.56
N PRO A 218 11.02 -14.25 -8.93
CA PRO A 218 10.10 -13.31 -8.28
C PRO A 218 10.37 -13.05 -6.78
N LEU A 219 11.57 -13.41 -6.32
CA LEU A 219 11.99 -13.48 -4.91
C LEU A 219 13.10 -12.45 -4.65
N GLY A 220 13.78 -12.55 -3.49
CA GLY A 220 14.84 -11.58 -3.11
C GLY A 220 14.30 -10.16 -2.88
N ARG A 221 13.14 -10.06 -2.23
CA ARG A 221 12.44 -8.80 -1.96
C ARG A 221 13.25 -7.91 -1.01
N THR A 222 13.74 -6.80 -1.56
CA THR A 222 14.62 -5.84 -0.88
C THR A 222 13.96 -4.47 -0.86
N LEU A 223 13.80 -3.87 0.32
CA LEU A 223 13.32 -2.48 0.45
C LEU A 223 14.45 -1.53 0.01
N LEU A 224 14.23 -0.81 -1.09
CA LEU A 224 15.18 0.16 -1.64
C LEU A 224 14.74 1.60 -1.41
N VAL A 225 13.45 1.90 -1.57
CA VAL A 225 12.90 3.24 -1.28
C VAL A 225 11.74 3.10 -0.31
N ALA A 226 11.93 3.66 0.88
CA ALA A 226 10.93 3.62 1.94
C ALA A 226 9.79 4.59 1.66
N THR A 227 10.12 5.88 1.51
CA THR A 227 9.11 6.92 1.29
C THR A 227 9.72 8.17 0.66
N VAL A 228 8.85 9.11 0.28
CA VAL A 228 9.22 10.48 -0.06
C VAL A 228 8.54 11.39 0.96
N ASP A 229 9.31 12.26 1.62
CA ASP A 229 8.82 13.29 2.52
C ASP A 229 8.56 14.57 1.70
N GLU A 230 7.30 14.80 1.32
CA GLU A 230 6.91 15.89 0.41
C GLU A 230 6.59 17.18 1.16
N THR A 231 7.04 18.29 0.58
CA THR A 231 6.70 19.65 1.01
C THR A 231 6.29 20.48 -0.20
N VAL A 232 5.17 21.20 -0.09
CA VAL A 232 4.69 22.15 -1.09
C VAL A 232 4.72 23.55 -0.51
N ALA A 233 5.44 24.45 -1.16
CA ALA A 233 5.39 25.88 -0.89
C ALA A 233 4.54 26.59 -1.94
N TYR A 234 3.48 27.28 -1.51
CA TYR A 234 2.51 27.94 -2.36
C TYR A 234 1.82 29.08 -1.60
N ASP A 235 1.67 30.25 -2.25
CA ASP A 235 1.02 31.44 -1.68
C ASP A 235 1.57 31.85 -0.30
N GLY A 236 2.91 31.82 -0.15
CA GLY A 236 3.61 32.12 1.11
C GLY A 236 3.43 31.09 2.22
N LEU A 237 2.71 29.99 1.96
CA LEU A 237 2.49 28.89 2.89
C LEU A 237 3.33 27.69 2.51
N GLU A 238 3.89 27.02 3.53
CA GLU A 238 4.52 25.71 3.39
C GLU A 238 3.61 24.64 3.98
N ARG A 239 3.39 23.54 3.25
CA ARG A 239 2.61 22.37 3.68
C ARG A 239 3.41 21.10 3.47
N ARG A 240 3.54 20.30 4.52
CA ARG A 240 4.14 18.95 4.46
C ARG A 240 3.03 17.95 4.18
N LEU A 241 3.11 17.24 3.06
CA LEU A 241 2.07 16.31 2.62
C LEU A 241 2.32 14.86 3.07
N SER A 242 3.51 14.59 3.58
CA SER A 242 3.90 13.31 4.16
C SER A 242 3.30 13.10 5.56
N THR A 243 3.22 11.84 5.98
CA THR A 243 2.82 11.46 7.34
C THR A 243 3.78 10.43 7.88
N ASN A 244 4.37 10.67 9.05
CA ASN A 244 5.25 9.71 9.72
C ASN A 244 4.81 9.48 11.16
N ARG A 245 5.10 8.27 11.66
CA ARG A 245 4.92 7.88 13.06
C ARG A 245 6.30 7.56 13.63
N TRP A 246 6.57 8.10 14.82
CA TRP A 246 7.84 7.95 15.53
C TRP A 246 7.68 7.03 16.75
N ALA A 247 8.78 6.44 17.21
CA ALA A 247 8.78 5.44 18.30
C ALA A 247 8.28 5.99 19.65
N ASP A 248 8.30 7.31 19.85
CA ASP A 248 7.71 7.98 21.01
C ASP A 248 6.19 8.17 20.91
N GLY A 249 5.57 7.72 19.81
CA GLY A 249 4.15 7.88 19.52
C GLY A 249 3.80 9.16 18.77
N THR A 250 4.77 10.05 18.52
CA THR A 250 4.54 11.30 17.78
C THR A 250 4.12 11.00 16.34
N ILE A 251 3.10 11.71 15.85
CA ILE A 251 2.75 11.76 14.43
C ILE A 251 3.21 13.10 13.89
N ALA A 252 4.26 13.11 13.08
CA ALA A 252 4.79 14.33 12.47
C ALA A 252 5.66 14.01 11.26
N PRO A 253 5.48 14.68 10.11
CA PRO A 253 4.39 15.59 9.79
C PRO A 253 3.00 14.89 9.75
N CYS A 254 1.94 15.69 9.70
CA CYS A 254 0.54 15.25 9.71
C CYS A 254 -0.15 15.43 8.35
N GLY A 255 0.55 15.14 7.25
CA GLY A 255 0.09 15.43 5.89
C GLY A 255 -1.21 14.72 5.50
N TYR A 256 -1.59 13.66 6.19
CA TYR A 256 -2.89 12.99 6.02
C TYR A 256 -4.09 13.96 6.15
N ARG A 257 -3.93 15.05 6.91
CA ARG A 257 -4.96 16.10 7.08
C ARG A 257 -5.19 16.95 5.83
N GLU A 258 -4.20 16.99 4.95
CA GLU A 258 -4.23 17.74 3.68
C GLU A 258 -4.81 16.91 2.53
N ILE A 259 -4.99 15.60 2.71
CA ILE A 259 -5.58 14.71 1.71
C ILE A 259 -7.09 14.99 1.60
N GLU A 260 -7.52 15.54 0.47
CA GLU A 260 -8.94 15.71 0.15
C GLU A 260 -9.56 14.40 -0.33
N ARG A 261 -8.79 13.61 -1.09
CA ARG A 261 -9.29 12.38 -1.70
C ARG A 261 -8.15 11.39 -1.94
N PHE A 262 -8.47 10.11 -1.72
CA PHE A 262 -7.75 8.97 -2.26
C PHE A 262 -8.66 8.21 -3.22
N ALA A 263 -8.09 7.65 -4.29
CA ALA A 263 -8.81 6.74 -5.17
C ALA A 263 -7.87 5.74 -5.86
N LEU A 264 -8.41 4.59 -6.29
CA LEU A 264 -7.74 3.71 -7.24
C LEU A 264 -8.20 4.00 -8.67
N ASP A 265 -7.30 4.47 -9.52
CA ASP A 265 -7.48 4.59 -10.97
C ASP A 265 -6.87 3.37 -11.65
N GLY A 266 -7.68 2.44 -12.14
CA GLY A 266 -7.22 1.07 -12.42
C GLY A 266 -6.66 0.40 -11.15
N THR A 267 -5.40 -0.01 -11.16
CA THR A 267 -4.68 -0.42 -9.92
C THR A 267 -3.74 0.66 -9.38
N THR A 268 -3.83 1.89 -9.90
CA THR A 268 -2.94 2.99 -9.56
C THR A 268 -3.53 3.83 -8.43
N PRO A 269 -2.89 3.93 -7.26
CA PRO A 269 -3.32 4.82 -6.20
C PRO A 269 -3.05 6.29 -6.56
N VAL A 270 -4.06 7.12 -6.27
CA VAL A 270 -4.08 8.55 -6.57
C VAL A 270 -4.55 9.30 -5.34
N TRP A 271 -3.79 10.31 -4.93
CA TRP A 271 -4.15 11.26 -3.89
C TRP A 271 -4.38 12.62 -4.51
N THR A 272 -5.35 13.36 -3.98
CA THR A 272 -5.47 14.80 -4.20
C THR A 272 -5.33 15.48 -2.85
N ALA A 273 -4.37 16.41 -2.74
CA ALA A 273 -4.14 17.20 -1.55
C ALA A 273 -4.47 18.67 -1.80
N ALA A 274 -5.00 19.34 -0.78
CA ALA A 274 -5.22 20.77 -0.78
C ALA A 274 -4.00 21.51 -0.21
N VAL A 275 -3.61 22.61 -0.84
CA VAL A 275 -2.57 23.52 -0.33
C VAL A 275 -3.08 24.94 -0.53
N ALA A 276 -3.56 25.56 0.55
CA ALA A 276 -4.34 26.81 0.47
C ALA A 276 -5.54 26.65 -0.49
N ASP A 277 -5.59 27.41 -1.58
CA ASP A 277 -6.59 27.23 -2.65
C ASP A 277 -6.10 26.36 -3.82
N GLY A 278 -4.84 25.91 -3.78
CA GLY A 278 -4.24 25.02 -4.75
C GLY A 278 -4.57 23.55 -4.49
N ARG A 279 -4.42 22.72 -5.53
CA ARG A 279 -4.59 21.26 -5.48
C ARG A 279 -3.48 20.55 -6.23
N VAL A 280 -2.88 19.57 -5.56
CA VAL A 280 -1.82 18.71 -6.11
C VAL A 280 -2.32 17.27 -6.15
N GLU A 281 -2.21 16.62 -7.31
CA GLU A 281 -2.42 15.18 -7.48
C GLU A 281 -1.09 14.47 -7.28
N LYS A 282 -1.05 13.43 -6.45
CA LYS A 282 0.05 12.46 -6.37
C LYS A 282 -0.43 11.12 -6.94
N ARG A 283 0.39 10.50 -7.78
CA ARG A 283 0.11 9.20 -8.41
C ARG A 283 1.33 8.29 -8.30
N ILE A 284 1.12 7.01 -7.97
CA ILE A 284 2.20 6.02 -7.87
C ILE A 284 1.88 4.81 -8.75
N TRP A 285 2.79 4.39 -9.62
CA TRP A 285 2.68 3.13 -10.36
C TRP A 285 4.05 2.50 -10.57
N MET A 286 4.07 1.22 -10.93
CA MET A 286 5.30 0.53 -11.29
C MET A 286 5.33 0.20 -12.78
N GLU A 287 6.54 0.18 -13.34
CA GLU A 287 6.79 -0.30 -14.70
C GLU A 287 6.61 -1.82 -14.75
N GLN A 288 5.88 -2.32 -15.74
CA GLN A 288 5.70 -3.76 -15.89
C GLN A 288 7.02 -4.39 -16.38
N GLY A 289 7.49 -5.42 -15.68
CA GLY A 289 8.72 -6.14 -16.00
C GLY A 289 10.00 -5.59 -15.37
N ALA A 290 9.92 -4.48 -14.62
CA ALA A 290 11.10 -3.79 -14.10
C ALA A 290 10.94 -3.36 -12.63
N ASN A 291 12.04 -3.34 -11.87
CA ASN A 291 12.07 -2.81 -10.51
C ASN A 291 12.14 -1.27 -10.54
N THR A 292 11.12 -0.65 -11.11
CA THR A 292 10.98 0.80 -11.28
C THR A 292 9.62 1.26 -10.80
N THR A 293 9.60 2.24 -9.90
CA THR A 293 8.41 2.95 -9.45
C THR A 293 8.45 4.39 -9.93
N TYR A 294 7.32 4.84 -10.49
CA TYR A 294 7.08 6.24 -10.84
C TYR A 294 6.20 6.89 -9.78
N VAL A 295 6.60 8.07 -9.31
CA VAL A 295 5.80 8.93 -8.43
C VAL A 295 5.61 10.27 -9.12
N ARG A 296 4.40 10.54 -9.60
CA ARG A 296 4.07 11.77 -10.33
C ARG A 296 3.26 12.72 -9.47
N TYR A 297 3.65 13.99 -9.48
CA TYR A 297 2.96 15.10 -8.85
C TYR A 297 2.45 16.04 -9.93
N ARG A 298 1.15 16.34 -9.97
CA ARG A 298 0.56 17.23 -10.96
C ARG A 298 -0.23 18.35 -10.30
N VAL A 299 -0.07 19.57 -10.79
CA VAL A 299 -0.86 20.72 -10.32
C VAL A 299 -2.23 20.69 -11.00
N LEU A 300 -3.27 20.40 -10.23
CA LEU A 300 -4.65 20.39 -10.73
C LEU A 300 -5.30 21.77 -10.65
N ARG A 301 -4.85 22.59 -9.70
CA ARG A 301 -5.35 23.95 -9.48
C ARG A 301 -4.26 24.75 -8.76
N ALA A 302 -3.97 25.95 -9.24
CA ALA A 302 -3.16 26.94 -8.54
C ALA A 302 -3.36 28.31 -9.20
N ARG A 303 -3.21 29.40 -8.45
CA ARG A 303 -3.21 30.78 -8.98
C ARG A 303 -1.82 31.25 -9.41
N THR A 304 -0.78 30.70 -8.79
CA THR A 304 0.63 30.93 -9.09
C THR A 304 1.36 29.60 -9.12
N ALA A 305 2.61 29.58 -9.59
CA ALA A 305 3.44 28.39 -9.49
C ALA A 305 3.58 27.92 -8.03
N LEU A 306 3.61 26.61 -7.83
CA LEU A 306 3.94 25.97 -6.56
C LEU A 306 5.34 25.39 -6.62
N VAL A 307 6.05 25.41 -5.50
CA VAL A 307 7.36 24.79 -5.38
C VAL A 307 7.21 23.49 -4.64
N LEU A 308 7.61 22.39 -5.28
CA LEU A 308 7.61 21.06 -4.71
C LEU A 308 9.03 20.73 -4.24
N GLN A 309 9.16 20.24 -3.01
CA GLN A 309 10.38 19.66 -2.47
C GLN A 309 10.12 18.22 -2.03
N LEU A 310 10.94 17.29 -2.51
CA LEU A 310 10.77 15.86 -2.35
C LEU A 310 12.03 15.26 -1.75
N LYS A 311 12.01 15.00 -0.43
CA LYS A 311 13.11 14.30 0.25
C LYS A 311 12.91 12.80 0.10
N VAL A 312 13.86 12.11 -0.53
CA VAL A 312 13.76 10.67 -0.76
C VAL A 312 14.49 9.93 0.35
N LEU A 313 13.77 9.05 1.05
CA LEU A 313 14.29 8.21 2.12
C LEU A 313 14.44 6.77 1.60
N VAL A 314 15.65 6.24 1.68
CA VAL A 314 16.02 4.92 1.16
C VAL A 314 16.38 3.96 2.29
N ASN A 315 16.39 2.68 1.93
CA ASN A 315 16.91 1.62 2.76
C ASN A 315 17.61 0.57 1.87
N TYR A 316 18.24 -0.42 2.48
CA TYR A 316 18.70 -1.62 1.78
C TYR A 316 18.66 -2.81 2.71
N ARG A 317 17.49 -3.44 2.81
CA ARG A 317 17.30 -4.64 3.64
C ARG A 317 16.29 -5.59 3.02
N ASP A 318 16.37 -6.84 3.41
CA ASP A 318 15.38 -7.84 3.05
C ASP A 318 14.05 -7.64 3.82
N SER A 319 13.12 -8.55 3.56
CA SER A 319 11.77 -8.55 4.10
C SER A 319 11.67 -8.87 5.59
N HIS A 320 12.72 -9.37 6.23
CA HIS A 320 12.75 -9.80 7.64
C HIS A 320 13.66 -8.94 8.51
N GLY A 321 14.65 -8.28 7.92
CA GLY A 321 15.57 -7.39 8.60
C GLY A 321 14.92 -6.09 9.11
N ALA A 322 15.64 -5.42 9.99
CA ALA A 322 15.41 -4.05 10.41
C ALA A 322 16.71 -3.26 10.22
N THR A 323 16.59 -1.96 9.96
CA THR A 323 17.76 -1.10 9.73
C THR A 323 17.94 -0.15 10.89
N ARG A 324 19.18 -0.09 11.40
CA ARG A 324 19.67 0.97 12.29
C ARG A 324 20.77 1.74 11.55
N GLY A 325 20.67 3.06 11.53
CA GLY A 325 21.54 3.92 10.76
C GLY A 325 22.92 4.17 11.37
N ASP A 326 23.30 3.45 12.43
CA ASP A 326 24.47 3.78 13.25
C ASP A 326 25.78 3.51 12.51
N GLY A 327 26.40 4.59 12.01
CA GLY A 327 27.69 4.57 11.32
C GLY A 327 27.65 4.07 9.88
N TRP A 328 26.49 3.60 9.39
CA TRP A 328 26.39 3.11 8.02
C TRP A 328 26.42 4.26 7.01
N ARG A 329 27.42 4.21 6.11
CA ARG A 329 27.55 5.12 4.98
C ARG A 329 27.32 4.41 3.66
N MET A 330 26.18 4.68 3.05
CA MET A 330 25.94 4.39 1.63
C MET A 330 26.70 5.39 0.75
N ASP A 331 27.18 4.95 -0.41
CA ASP A 331 27.71 5.83 -1.45
C ASP A 331 26.53 6.51 -2.17
N VAL A 332 26.54 7.84 -2.18
CA VAL A 332 25.53 8.69 -2.82
C VAL A 332 26.24 9.59 -3.82
N THR A 333 26.21 9.20 -5.09
CA THR A 333 26.89 9.92 -6.17
C THR A 333 25.87 10.71 -7.01
N PRO A 334 26.07 12.01 -7.26
CA PRO A 334 25.26 12.74 -8.24
C PRO A 334 25.36 12.13 -9.65
N VAL A 335 24.24 12.09 -10.37
CA VAL A 335 24.20 11.68 -11.79
C VAL A 335 23.33 12.66 -12.58
N ALA A 336 23.30 12.53 -13.90
CA ALA A 336 22.38 13.29 -14.72
C ALA A 336 20.94 13.06 -14.24
N ARG A 337 20.21 14.15 -13.97
CA ARG A 337 18.81 14.15 -13.53
C ARG A 337 18.55 13.50 -12.15
N GLY A 338 19.57 13.30 -11.31
CA GLY A 338 19.35 12.81 -9.96
C GLY A 338 20.59 12.28 -9.25
N VAL A 339 20.43 11.16 -8.54
CA VAL A 339 21.51 10.53 -7.76
C VAL A 339 21.51 9.01 -7.96
N ARG A 340 22.69 8.41 -7.80
CA ARG A 340 22.89 6.96 -7.70
C ARG A 340 23.29 6.63 -6.27
N VAL A 341 22.66 5.62 -5.69
CA VAL A 341 22.95 5.11 -4.36
C VAL A 341 23.47 3.68 -4.44
N ILE A 342 24.59 3.40 -3.77
CA ILE A 342 25.13 2.05 -3.57
C ILE A 342 25.25 1.81 -2.07
N ALA A 343 24.48 0.85 -1.56
CA ALA A 343 24.34 0.65 -0.11
C ALA A 343 25.61 0.09 0.55
N PHE A 344 26.30 -0.82 -0.15
CA PHE A 344 27.58 -1.43 0.22
C PHE A 344 28.22 -2.03 -1.05
N ASP A 345 29.48 -2.47 -0.96
CA ASP A 345 30.18 -3.08 -2.10
C ASP A 345 29.46 -4.33 -2.63
N GLY A 346 29.16 -4.35 -3.93
CA GLY A 346 28.35 -5.39 -4.57
C GLY A 346 26.82 -5.24 -4.46
N ALA A 347 26.31 -4.22 -3.75
CA ALA A 347 24.88 -3.94 -3.70
C ALA A 347 24.35 -3.51 -5.09
N ARG A 348 23.13 -3.95 -5.43
CA ARG A 348 22.41 -3.45 -6.62
C ARG A 348 22.30 -1.92 -6.57
N PRO A 349 22.79 -1.16 -7.57
CA PRO A 349 22.64 0.28 -7.58
C PRO A 349 21.17 0.71 -7.65
N LEU A 350 20.84 1.75 -6.90
CA LEU A 350 19.55 2.43 -6.92
C LEU A 350 19.70 3.78 -7.61
N LEU A 351 18.93 4.02 -8.66
CA LEU A 351 18.81 5.32 -9.31
C LEU A 351 17.57 6.03 -8.79
N LEU A 352 17.77 7.26 -8.33
CA LEU A 352 16.72 8.19 -7.95
C LEU A 352 16.81 9.36 -8.90
N LEU A 353 15.84 9.50 -9.80
CA LEU A 353 15.89 10.47 -10.88
C LEU A 353 14.59 11.29 -10.93
N ALA A 354 14.64 12.44 -11.60
CA ALA A 354 13.46 13.23 -11.92
C ALA A 354 13.43 13.58 -13.40
N ASP A 355 12.23 13.62 -13.98
CA ASP A 355 12.04 14.02 -15.37
C ASP A 355 12.48 15.47 -15.63
N HIS A 356 12.50 16.34 -14.61
CA HIS A 356 13.11 17.68 -14.59
C HIS A 356 13.31 18.20 -13.14
N GLY A 357 13.73 19.46 -12.98
CA GLY A 357 14.05 20.06 -11.68
C GLY A 357 15.49 19.79 -11.21
N ASP A 358 15.78 20.28 -10.01
CA ASP A 358 17.09 20.17 -9.38
C ASP A 358 17.13 19.02 -8.38
N ALA A 359 18.28 18.35 -8.25
CA ALA A 359 18.53 17.30 -7.27
C ALA A 359 19.76 17.65 -6.44
N THR A 360 19.62 17.64 -5.11
CA THR A 360 20.73 17.80 -4.18
C THR A 360 20.93 16.52 -3.37
N THR A 361 22.17 16.08 -3.21
CA THR A 361 22.50 14.92 -2.39
C THR A 361 22.36 15.24 -0.91
N ALA A 362 22.08 14.22 -0.11
CA ALA A 362 22.02 14.27 1.33
C ALA A 362 22.59 12.97 1.92
N HIS A 363 22.91 12.97 3.21
CA HIS A 363 23.33 11.78 3.94
C HIS A 363 22.95 11.90 5.41
N SER A 364 21.65 11.92 5.67
CA SER A 364 21.10 12.10 7.02
C SER A 364 20.17 10.96 7.37
N TRP A 365 20.52 10.20 8.41
CA TRP A 365 19.66 9.13 8.91
C TRP A 365 18.49 9.70 9.71
N TYR A 366 17.28 9.42 9.25
CA TYR A 366 16.05 9.67 9.99
C TYR A 366 15.75 8.44 10.85
N ARG A 367 15.71 8.64 12.16
CA ARG A 367 15.71 7.56 13.14
C ARG A 367 14.34 7.34 13.76
N ASN A 368 14.12 6.12 14.22
CA ASN A 368 12.98 5.76 15.07
C ASN A 368 11.61 5.87 14.39
N PHE A 369 11.50 5.49 13.11
CA PHE A 369 10.19 5.23 12.51
C PHE A 369 9.51 4.10 13.24
N ASP A 370 8.20 4.21 13.42
CA ASP A 370 7.43 3.28 14.21
C ASP A 370 6.40 2.52 13.38
N LEU A 371 6.67 1.24 13.18
CA LEU A 371 5.90 0.30 12.39
C LEU A 371 4.81 -0.33 13.28
N ALA A 372 3.71 0.41 13.46
CA ALA A 372 2.65 0.05 14.41
C ALA A 372 2.07 -1.36 14.23
N VAL A 373 2.00 -1.86 13.00
CA VAL A 373 1.50 -3.21 12.74
C VAL A 373 2.53 -4.27 13.14
N GLU A 374 3.83 -4.02 12.95
CA GLU A 374 4.86 -4.94 13.44
C GLU A 374 4.88 -4.99 14.97
N ARG A 375 4.68 -3.84 15.64
CA ARG A 375 4.57 -3.78 17.10
C ARG A 375 3.38 -4.60 17.60
N ALA A 376 2.23 -4.48 16.96
CA ALA A 376 1.03 -5.24 17.29
C ALA A 376 1.23 -6.76 17.12
N ARG A 377 2.17 -7.17 16.26
CA ARG A 377 2.58 -8.57 16.04
C ARG A 377 3.69 -9.03 17.00
N GLY A 378 4.18 -8.16 17.89
CA GLY A 378 5.29 -8.47 18.80
C GLY A 378 6.66 -8.58 18.11
N LEU A 379 6.82 -7.97 16.94
CA LEU A 379 8.05 -8.01 16.13
C LEU A 379 8.86 -6.72 16.30
N GLU A 380 10.12 -6.71 15.82
CA GLU A 380 10.89 -5.47 15.77
C GLU A 380 10.14 -4.42 14.93
N ALA A 381 9.82 -3.30 15.57
CA ALA A 381 8.88 -2.31 15.05
C ALA A 381 9.50 -0.92 14.88
N VAL A 382 10.80 -0.77 15.12
CA VAL A 382 11.50 0.50 15.01
C VAL A 382 12.54 0.41 13.92
N GLU A 383 12.52 1.39 13.00
CA GLU A 383 13.36 1.38 11.82
C GLU A 383 13.95 2.77 11.52
N ASP A 384 15.15 2.81 10.96
CA ASP A 384 15.79 4.01 10.45
C ASP A 384 15.86 4.00 8.92
N HIS A 385 15.76 5.19 8.31
CA HIS A 385 15.87 5.36 6.86
C HIS A 385 16.84 6.50 6.51
N LEU A 386 17.59 6.34 5.43
CA LEU A 386 18.58 7.33 5.01
C LEU A 386 17.97 8.33 4.03
N HIS A 387 18.02 9.62 4.35
CA HIS A 387 17.75 10.68 3.38
C HIS A 387 18.98 10.87 2.50
N VAL A 388 18.80 10.59 1.20
CA VAL A 388 19.90 10.59 0.20
C VAL A 388 19.79 11.69 -0.84
N ALA A 389 18.58 12.20 -1.10
CA ALA A 389 18.38 13.23 -2.10
C ALA A 389 17.18 14.12 -1.78
N THR A 390 17.27 15.39 -2.16
CA THR A 390 16.12 16.30 -2.21
C THR A 390 15.94 16.79 -3.64
N PHE A 391 14.79 16.51 -4.23
CA PHE A 391 14.40 17.06 -5.53
C PHE A 391 13.58 18.32 -5.33
N ARG A 392 13.78 19.32 -6.20
CA ARG A 392 13.04 20.57 -6.18
C ARG A 392 12.61 20.99 -7.58
N ALA A 393 11.34 21.34 -7.74
CA ALA A 393 10.81 21.88 -8.99
C ALA A 393 9.74 22.94 -8.70
N SER A 394 9.61 23.90 -9.62
CA SER A 394 8.50 24.85 -9.67
C SER A 394 7.52 24.36 -10.72
N LEU A 395 6.24 24.26 -10.36
CA LEU A 395 5.19 23.73 -11.24
C LEU A 395 4.04 24.72 -11.37
N GLU A 396 3.66 25.01 -12.61
CA GLU A 396 2.48 25.78 -12.97
C GLU A 396 1.23 24.90 -13.14
N LEU A 397 0.08 25.52 -13.36
CA LEU A 397 -1.18 24.82 -13.58
C LEU A 397 -1.07 23.82 -14.74
N GLY A 398 -1.38 22.56 -14.47
CA GLY A 398 -1.38 21.49 -15.47
C GLY A 398 -0.03 20.77 -15.61
N GLU A 399 1.07 21.38 -15.15
CA GLU A 399 2.41 20.78 -15.16
C GLU A 399 2.53 19.66 -14.13
N ALA A 400 3.49 18.76 -14.38
CA ALA A 400 3.77 17.62 -13.52
C ALA A 400 5.27 17.36 -13.40
N LEU A 401 5.69 16.91 -12.22
CA LEU A 401 7.02 16.35 -11.94
C LEU A 401 6.90 14.85 -11.72
N THR A 402 7.76 14.08 -12.39
CA THR A 402 7.83 12.62 -12.21
C THR A 402 9.16 12.23 -11.58
N LEU A 403 9.10 11.66 -10.37
CA LEU A 403 10.22 10.94 -9.77
C LEU A 403 10.26 9.50 -10.28
N VAL A 404 11.46 9.02 -10.59
CA VAL A 404 11.75 7.66 -11.03
C VAL A 404 12.66 7.00 -9.99
N LEU A 405 12.14 5.94 -9.37
CA LEU A 405 12.81 5.17 -8.33
C LEU A 405 13.13 3.80 -8.93
N SER A 406 14.40 3.49 -9.21
CA SER A 406 14.75 2.35 -10.07
C SER A 406 15.95 1.55 -9.60
N ALA A 407 15.83 0.22 -9.62
CA ALA A 407 16.97 -0.70 -9.52
C ALA A 407 17.49 -1.17 -10.90
N GLU A 408 16.89 -0.67 -11.99
CA GLU A 408 17.36 -0.86 -13.36
C GLU A 408 18.46 0.14 -13.70
N ALA A 409 19.38 -0.25 -14.59
CA ALA A 409 20.53 0.57 -15.00
C ALA A 409 20.14 1.78 -15.85
N GLU A 410 19.11 1.64 -16.69
CA GLU A 410 18.67 2.66 -17.65
C GLU A 410 17.13 2.81 -17.61
N PRO A 411 16.56 3.34 -16.50
CA PRO A 411 15.13 3.56 -16.43
C PRO A 411 14.70 4.71 -17.34
N SER A 412 13.51 4.59 -17.92
CA SER A 412 12.92 5.68 -18.70
C SER A 412 12.53 6.84 -17.78
N LEU A 413 12.98 8.06 -18.12
CA LEU A 413 12.60 9.31 -17.46
C LEU A 413 11.28 9.90 -17.99
N ASP A 414 10.77 9.39 -19.11
CA ASP A 414 9.55 9.89 -19.71
C ASP A 414 8.32 9.38 -18.92
N GLY A 415 7.89 10.19 -17.96
CA GLY A 415 6.76 9.88 -17.10
C GLY A 415 5.43 9.73 -17.85
N ASP A 416 5.25 10.43 -18.97
CA ASP A 416 4.02 10.34 -19.77
C ASP A 416 3.99 9.10 -20.64
N ALA A 417 5.12 8.71 -21.24
CA ALA A 417 5.24 7.44 -21.93
C ALA A 417 5.08 6.27 -20.93
N ALA A 418 5.69 6.35 -19.75
CA ALA A 418 5.54 5.35 -18.70
C ALA A 418 4.09 5.23 -18.20
N TRP A 419 3.41 6.37 -18.01
CA TRP A 419 1.99 6.37 -17.65
C TRP A 419 1.12 5.76 -18.76
N SER A 420 1.41 6.09 -20.02
CA SER A 420 0.70 5.54 -21.18
C SER A 420 0.82 4.00 -21.22
N ARG A 421 2.04 3.46 -21.05
CA ARG A 421 2.26 2.00 -20.97
C ARG A 421 1.45 1.36 -19.84
N ARG A 422 1.39 1.99 -18.66
CA ARG A 422 0.60 1.47 -17.53
C ARG A 422 -0.90 1.45 -17.84
N THR A 423 -1.45 2.53 -18.39
CA THR A 423 -2.87 2.59 -18.74
C THR A 423 -3.24 1.63 -19.87
N GLN A 424 -2.33 1.46 -20.84
CA GLN A 424 -2.50 0.50 -21.92
C GLN A 424 -2.51 -0.94 -21.39
N HIS A 425 -1.60 -1.28 -20.47
CA HIS A 425 -1.60 -2.60 -19.82
C HIS A 425 -2.93 -2.91 -19.13
N ASP A 426 -3.47 -1.97 -18.34
CA ASP A 426 -4.77 -2.14 -17.68
C ASP A 426 -5.92 -2.32 -18.70
N ALA A 427 -5.89 -1.55 -19.78
CA ALA A 427 -6.88 -1.65 -20.86
C ALA A 427 -6.80 -3.02 -21.56
N GLU A 428 -5.59 -3.50 -21.88
CA GLU A 428 -5.36 -4.79 -22.53
C GLU A 428 -5.83 -5.97 -21.68
N VAL A 429 -5.61 -5.91 -20.35
CA VAL A 429 -6.12 -6.91 -19.40
C VAL A 429 -7.65 -6.94 -19.42
N LEU A 430 -8.30 -5.79 -19.35
CA LEU A 430 -9.77 -5.69 -19.38
C LEU A 430 -10.35 -6.12 -20.73
N ASP A 431 -9.73 -5.74 -21.84
CA ASP A 431 -10.17 -6.09 -23.19
C ASP A 431 -10.02 -7.58 -23.46
N THR A 432 -8.95 -8.19 -22.96
CA THR A 432 -8.77 -9.65 -23.02
C THR A 432 -9.89 -10.38 -22.29
N TRP A 433 -10.26 -9.90 -21.09
CA TRP A 433 -11.39 -10.45 -20.36
C TRP A 433 -12.72 -10.25 -21.10
N ARG A 434 -12.98 -9.04 -21.62
CA ARG A 434 -14.21 -8.72 -22.37
C ARG A 434 -14.38 -9.60 -23.61
N ARG A 435 -13.31 -9.84 -24.36
CA ARG A 435 -13.34 -10.73 -25.53
C ARG A 435 -13.59 -12.18 -25.15
N ALA A 436 -13.08 -12.63 -24.02
CA ALA A 436 -13.19 -14.02 -23.59
C ALA A 436 -14.50 -14.35 -22.87
N GLN A 437 -15.18 -13.36 -22.29
CA GLN A 437 -16.37 -13.54 -21.47
C GLN A 437 -17.56 -12.74 -22.02
N PRO A 438 -18.55 -13.39 -22.67
CA PRO A 438 -19.75 -12.71 -23.15
C PRO A 438 -20.51 -11.93 -22.06
N SER A 439 -20.47 -12.42 -20.82
CA SER A 439 -21.10 -11.75 -19.68
C SER A 439 -20.39 -10.48 -19.20
N ALA A 440 -19.22 -10.15 -19.77
CA ALA A 440 -18.45 -8.97 -19.36
C ALA A 440 -19.14 -7.64 -19.72
N GLU A 441 -19.93 -7.61 -20.81
CA GLU A 441 -20.62 -6.40 -21.28
C GLU A 441 -21.66 -5.87 -20.28
N GLY A 442 -22.36 -6.77 -19.59
CA GLY A 442 -23.32 -6.43 -18.54
C GLY A 442 -22.77 -6.54 -17.11
N ALA A 443 -21.47 -6.81 -16.96
CA ALA A 443 -20.90 -7.07 -15.64
C ALA A 443 -20.82 -5.77 -14.82
N PRO A 444 -21.14 -5.82 -13.50
CA PRO A 444 -20.90 -4.69 -12.62
C PRO A 444 -19.45 -4.23 -12.67
N ILE A 445 -19.23 -2.91 -12.60
CA ILE A 445 -17.90 -2.30 -12.75
C ILE A 445 -16.85 -2.84 -11.76
N TRP A 446 -17.27 -3.36 -10.58
CA TRP A 446 -16.36 -3.96 -9.60
C TRP A 446 -15.77 -5.29 -10.06
N ILE A 447 -16.42 -6.01 -10.99
CA ILE A 447 -15.85 -7.22 -11.59
C ILE A 447 -14.59 -6.86 -12.38
N GLY A 448 -14.62 -5.78 -13.18
CA GLY A 448 -13.43 -5.29 -13.89
C GLY A 448 -12.28 -4.96 -12.94
N ARG A 449 -12.57 -4.48 -11.72
CA ARG A 449 -11.55 -4.27 -10.69
C ARG A 449 -10.95 -5.58 -10.17
N LEU A 450 -11.75 -6.63 -10.01
CA LEU A 450 -11.23 -7.96 -9.65
C LEU A 450 -10.34 -8.54 -10.77
N VAL A 451 -10.68 -8.28 -12.04
CA VAL A 451 -9.86 -8.69 -13.19
C VAL A 451 -8.49 -8.01 -13.17
N LEU A 452 -8.46 -6.69 -12.91
CA LEU A 452 -7.21 -5.95 -12.73
C LEU A 452 -6.43 -6.41 -11.49
N ALA A 453 -7.10 -6.64 -10.36
CA ALA A 453 -6.46 -7.15 -9.15
C ALA A 453 -5.84 -8.54 -9.36
N ALA A 454 -6.51 -9.41 -10.13
CA ALA A 454 -5.99 -10.73 -10.48
C ALA A 454 -4.67 -10.66 -11.28
N ASP A 455 -4.48 -9.63 -12.10
CA ASP A 455 -3.23 -9.42 -12.84
C ASP A 455 -2.03 -9.19 -11.91
N GLN A 456 -2.22 -8.53 -10.77
CA GLN A 456 -1.15 -8.17 -9.84
C GLN A 456 -0.41 -9.38 -9.23
N PHE A 457 -1.02 -10.56 -9.23
CA PHE A 457 -0.45 -11.78 -8.66
C PHE A 457 0.30 -12.63 -9.69
N LEU A 458 0.16 -12.35 -10.99
CA LEU A 458 0.85 -13.06 -12.06
C LEU A 458 2.26 -12.47 -12.21
N VAL A 459 3.29 -13.30 -12.03
CA VAL A 459 4.68 -12.84 -12.08
C VAL A 459 5.57 -13.73 -12.92
N ARG A 460 6.57 -13.14 -13.56
CA ARG A 460 7.64 -13.86 -14.24
C ARG A 460 8.47 -14.65 -13.23
N ARG A 461 8.76 -15.90 -13.57
CA ARG A 461 9.67 -16.80 -12.88
C ARG A 461 10.62 -17.40 -13.90
N PRO A 462 11.66 -16.67 -14.32
CA PRO A 462 12.66 -17.23 -15.21
C PRO A 462 13.35 -18.41 -14.51
N LEU A 463 13.44 -19.53 -15.20
CA LEU A 463 14.14 -20.73 -14.79
C LEU A 463 15.24 -21.05 -15.81
N ALA A 464 16.28 -21.76 -15.41
CA ALA A 464 17.38 -22.12 -16.31
C ALA A 464 16.91 -22.84 -17.60
N ALA A 465 15.84 -23.63 -17.50
CA ALA A 465 15.24 -24.36 -18.63
C ALA A 465 14.03 -23.65 -19.26
N ASP A 466 13.65 -22.48 -18.77
CA ASP A 466 12.48 -21.71 -19.23
C ASP A 466 12.58 -20.23 -18.83
N ALA A 467 13.16 -19.41 -19.70
CA ALA A 467 13.33 -17.97 -19.45
C ALA A 467 11.99 -17.19 -19.39
N ASP A 468 10.92 -17.77 -19.94
CA ASP A 468 9.58 -17.19 -20.03
C ASP A 468 8.61 -17.80 -19.01
N GLY A 469 9.15 -18.49 -18.00
CA GLY A 469 8.38 -19.08 -16.92
C GLY A 469 7.50 -18.04 -16.21
N VAL A 470 6.32 -18.49 -15.79
CA VAL A 470 5.35 -17.67 -15.05
C VAL A 470 4.92 -18.44 -13.80
N THR A 471 4.68 -17.72 -12.72
CA THR A 471 4.15 -18.26 -11.46
C THR A 471 3.13 -17.29 -10.86
N VAL A 472 2.58 -17.66 -9.70
CA VAL A 472 1.63 -16.84 -8.94
C VAL A 472 2.25 -16.53 -7.58
N ILE A 473 2.33 -15.24 -7.22
CA ILE A 473 2.57 -14.85 -5.84
C ILE A 473 1.29 -15.12 -5.05
N ALA A 474 1.37 -15.95 -4.00
CA ALA A 474 0.19 -16.38 -3.25
C ALA A 474 -0.46 -15.25 -2.44
N GLY A 475 0.33 -14.23 -2.08
CA GLY A 475 -0.18 -13.05 -1.39
C GLY A 475 0.94 -12.09 -1.02
N TYR A 476 0.80 -10.83 -1.44
CA TYR A 476 1.67 -9.78 -0.93
C TYR A 476 1.25 -9.43 0.52
N HIS A 477 2.18 -9.13 1.41
CA HIS A 477 3.61 -8.93 1.14
C HIS A 477 4.51 -10.13 1.45
N TRP A 478 3.98 -11.17 2.10
CA TRP A 478 4.81 -12.14 2.83
C TRP A 478 5.01 -13.45 2.08
N PHE A 479 4.10 -13.82 1.18
CA PHE A 479 4.17 -15.09 0.49
C PHE A 479 4.96 -14.99 -0.82
N GLY A 480 5.73 -16.04 -1.10
CA GLY A 480 6.30 -16.32 -2.42
C GLY A 480 5.30 -17.08 -3.29
N ASP A 481 5.80 -17.97 -4.15
CA ASP A 481 4.97 -18.84 -4.97
C ASP A 481 4.71 -20.19 -4.33
N TRP A 482 3.46 -20.34 -3.88
CA TRP A 482 2.97 -21.52 -3.17
C TRP A 482 2.11 -22.36 -4.12
N GLY A 483 2.45 -23.64 -4.26
CA GLY A 483 1.82 -24.52 -5.24
C GLY A 483 0.34 -24.76 -4.97
N ARG A 484 -0.06 -24.97 -3.72
CA ARG A 484 -1.48 -25.17 -3.37
C ARG A 484 -2.32 -23.96 -3.78
N ASP A 485 -1.91 -22.78 -3.31
CA ASP A 485 -2.57 -21.49 -3.54
C ASP A 485 -2.62 -21.17 -5.04
N THR A 486 -1.52 -21.41 -5.75
CA THR A 486 -1.46 -21.30 -7.21
C THR A 486 -2.52 -22.17 -7.87
N MET A 487 -2.60 -23.47 -7.55
CA MET A 487 -3.54 -24.39 -8.20
C MET A 487 -5.02 -24.09 -7.86
N ILE A 488 -5.29 -23.53 -6.68
CA ILE A 488 -6.64 -23.08 -6.30
C ILE A 488 -7.02 -21.83 -7.11
N ALA A 489 -6.14 -20.82 -7.13
CA ALA A 489 -6.41 -19.52 -7.74
C ALA A 489 -6.30 -19.51 -9.27
N LEU A 490 -5.53 -20.42 -9.86
CA LEU A 490 -5.22 -20.50 -11.29
C LEU A 490 -6.43 -20.24 -12.22
N PRO A 491 -7.58 -20.90 -12.07
CA PRO A 491 -8.73 -20.68 -12.96
C PRO A 491 -9.30 -19.26 -12.85
N GLY A 492 -9.33 -18.69 -11.65
CA GLY A 492 -9.83 -17.33 -11.43
C GLY A 492 -8.87 -16.28 -11.99
N LEU A 493 -7.56 -16.47 -11.76
CA LEU A 493 -6.53 -15.55 -12.22
C LEU A 493 -6.32 -15.58 -13.73
N THR A 494 -6.57 -16.73 -14.37
CA THR A 494 -6.23 -16.93 -15.79
C THR A 494 -7.45 -17.23 -16.66
N LEU A 495 -8.11 -18.39 -16.47
CA LEU A 495 -9.18 -18.88 -17.34
C LEU A 495 -10.40 -17.95 -17.36
N ALA A 496 -10.88 -17.53 -16.18
CA ALA A 496 -12.01 -16.60 -16.06
C ALA A 496 -11.72 -15.24 -16.70
N THR A 497 -10.44 -14.87 -16.79
CA THR A 497 -9.97 -13.62 -17.43
C THR A 497 -9.54 -13.78 -18.88
N GLY A 498 -9.71 -14.96 -19.49
CA GLY A 498 -9.34 -15.22 -20.89
C GLY A 498 -7.85 -15.50 -21.14
N ARG A 499 -7.03 -15.63 -20.09
CA ARG A 499 -5.57 -15.75 -20.16
C ARG A 499 -5.10 -17.21 -20.15
N GLY A 500 -5.66 -18.04 -21.02
CA GLY A 500 -5.39 -19.49 -21.06
C GLY A 500 -3.92 -19.85 -21.33
N GLU A 501 -3.23 -19.05 -22.13
CA GLU A 501 -1.80 -19.26 -22.42
C GLU A 501 -0.93 -19.05 -21.17
N ILE A 502 -1.28 -18.08 -20.31
CA ILE A 502 -0.61 -17.90 -19.01
C ILE A 502 -0.86 -19.10 -18.10
N ALA A 503 -2.08 -19.63 -18.09
CA ALA A 503 -2.42 -20.83 -17.32
C ALA A 503 -1.53 -22.03 -17.73
N ARG A 504 -1.35 -22.23 -19.04
CA ARG A 504 -0.48 -23.26 -19.60
C ARG A 504 0.96 -23.07 -19.16
N ARG A 505 1.49 -21.85 -19.19
CA ARG A 505 2.86 -21.54 -18.74
C ARG A 505 3.05 -21.84 -17.26
N ILE A 506 2.13 -21.42 -16.40
CA ILE A 506 2.18 -21.71 -14.95
C ILE A 506 2.21 -23.22 -14.71
N LEU A 507 1.32 -23.98 -15.35
CA LEU A 507 1.30 -25.45 -15.21
C LEU A 507 2.61 -26.08 -15.68
N LYS A 508 3.21 -25.59 -16.77
CA LYS A 508 4.53 -26.03 -17.24
C LYS A 508 5.64 -25.70 -16.24
N THR A 509 5.64 -24.52 -15.64
CA THR A 509 6.58 -24.12 -14.58
C THR A 509 6.53 -25.14 -13.44
N PHE A 510 5.34 -25.41 -12.91
CA PHE A 510 5.15 -26.32 -11.77
C PHE A 510 5.41 -27.79 -12.11
N ALA A 511 5.06 -28.24 -13.33
CA ALA A 511 5.29 -29.62 -13.78
C ALA A 511 6.77 -30.03 -13.73
N ARG A 512 7.69 -29.08 -13.90
CA ARG A 512 9.14 -29.32 -13.82
C ARG A 512 9.63 -29.69 -12.41
N PHE A 513 8.88 -29.30 -11.40
CA PHE A 513 9.20 -29.60 -10.00
C PHE A 513 8.39 -30.78 -9.46
N VAL A 514 7.71 -31.53 -10.31
CA VAL A 514 7.03 -32.76 -9.87
C VAL A 514 8.09 -33.75 -9.41
N ASP A 515 7.98 -34.18 -8.16
CA ASP A 515 8.80 -35.25 -7.61
C ASP A 515 7.91 -36.31 -6.97
N ARG A 516 8.19 -37.58 -7.26
CA ARG A 516 7.40 -38.75 -6.80
C ARG A 516 5.88 -38.60 -7.00
N GLY A 517 5.47 -37.97 -8.10
CA GLY A 517 4.06 -37.74 -8.43
C GLY A 517 3.37 -36.63 -7.63
N MET A 518 4.13 -35.82 -6.88
CA MET A 518 3.61 -34.70 -6.08
C MET A 518 4.12 -33.37 -6.63
N LEU A 519 3.26 -32.36 -6.57
CA LEU A 519 3.67 -30.97 -6.79
C LEU A 519 4.27 -30.38 -5.51
N PRO A 520 5.22 -29.45 -5.64
CA PRO A 520 5.76 -28.74 -4.49
C PRO A 520 4.70 -27.81 -3.88
N ASN A 521 4.76 -27.67 -2.57
CA ASN A 521 3.96 -26.72 -1.81
C ASN A 521 4.56 -25.31 -1.81
N ARG A 522 5.90 -25.18 -1.76
CA ARG A 522 6.59 -23.88 -1.86
C ARG A 522 7.79 -24.03 -2.79
N LEU A 523 7.92 -23.10 -3.73
CA LEU A 523 9.16 -22.91 -4.48
C LEU A 523 10.02 -21.93 -3.66
N ARG A 524 11.21 -22.36 -3.23
CA ARG A 524 12.06 -21.60 -2.30
C ARG A 524 12.97 -20.59 -3.01
N ASP A 525 13.49 -19.65 -2.22
CA ASP A 525 14.48 -18.63 -2.60
C ASP A 525 15.83 -19.27 -2.98
N GLY A 526 16.63 -18.57 -3.80
CA GLY A 526 18.06 -18.88 -4.00
C GLY A 526 18.39 -20.27 -4.57
N GLY A 527 17.48 -20.90 -5.33
CA GLY A 527 17.71 -22.22 -5.93
C GLY A 527 17.66 -23.39 -4.96
N GLN A 528 17.14 -23.19 -3.74
CA GLN A 528 16.93 -24.27 -2.78
C GLN A 528 15.90 -25.29 -3.27
N ALA A 529 16.02 -26.53 -2.78
CA ALA A 529 15.08 -27.60 -3.11
C ALA A 529 13.63 -27.19 -2.72
N PRO A 530 12.63 -27.48 -3.57
CA PRO A 530 11.24 -27.20 -3.26
C PRO A 530 10.76 -27.93 -2.01
N ASP A 531 9.80 -27.33 -1.29
CA ASP A 531 9.14 -28.01 -0.18
C ASP A 531 7.96 -28.83 -0.67
N TYR A 532 7.95 -30.12 -0.35
CA TYR A 532 6.83 -31.01 -0.64
C TYR A 532 6.03 -31.27 0.64
N THR A 533 4.72 -30.99 0.62
CA THR A 533 3.80 -31.40 1.68
C THR A 533 2.58 -32.10 1.07
N TRP A 534 2.06 -33.12 1.77
CA TRP A 534 1.01 -34.04 1.30
C TRP A 534 -0.23 -33.35 0.68
N SER A 535 -0.60 -32.19 1.24
CA SER A 535 -1.81 -31.42 0.93
C SER A 535 -2.00 -30.93 -0.53
N VAL A 536 -0.94 -30.80 -1.34
CA VAL A 536 -1.08 -30.31 -2.72
C VAL A 536 -1.69 -31.38 -3.62
N GLY A 537 -1.29 -32.65 -3.42
CA GLY A 537 -1.81 -33.80 -4.15
C GLY A 537 -3.29 -34.07 -3.85
N GLU A 538 -3.71 -33.92 -2.59
CA GLU A 538 -5.12 -34.05 -2.20
C GLU A 538 -6.01 -32.95 -2.80
N THR A 539 -5.53 -31.70 -2.89
CA THR A 539 -6.31 -30.59 -3.44
C THR A 539 -6.63 -30.81 -4.93
N LEU A 540 -5.66 -31.33 -5.70
CA LEU A 540 -5.87 -31.66 -7.10
C LEU A 540 -6.76 -32.90 -7.27
N ARG A 541 -6.56 -33.95 -6.45
CA ARG A 541 -7.42 -35.15 -6.45
C ARG A 541 -8.87 -34.82 -6.10
N ALA A 542 -9.11 -34.13 -5.01
CA ALA A 542 -10.45 -33.72 -4.57
C ALA A 542 -11.18 -32.88 -5.63
N ARG A 543 -10.45 -32.02 -6.37
CA ARG A 543 -11.03 -31.21 -7.44
C ARG A 543 -11.33 -32.02 -8.70
N HIS A 544 -10.48 -33.00 -9.05
CA HIS A 544 -10.77 -33.94 -10.13
C HIS A 544 -11.96 -34.83 -9.80
N GLU A 545 -12.06 -35.30 -8.55
CA GLU A 545 -13.19 -36.10 -8.06
C GLU A 545 -14.50 -35.31 -8.04
N LEU A 546 -14.48 -34.03 -7.62
CA LEU A 546 -15.65 -33.14 -7.66
C LEU A 546 -16.10 -32.75 -9.08
N SER A 547 -15.18 -32.70 -10.04
CA SER A 547 -15.53 -32.44 -11.46
C SER A 547 -16.04 -33.72 -12.16
N ALA A 548 -15.48 -34.88 -11.80
CA ALA A 548 -15.93 -36.20 -12.26
C ALA A 548 -17.28 -36.62 -11.63
N SER A 549 -17.63 -36.11 -10.45
CA SER A 549 -18.89 -36.39 -9.77
C SER A 549 -20.05 -35.48 -10.19
N ARG A 550 -19.90 -34.63 -11.22
CA ARG A 550 -21.06 -33.98 -11.83
C ARG A 550 -21.88 -35.05 -12.56
N PRO A 551 -23.14 -35.31 -12.15
CA PRO A 551 -23.98 -36.26 -12.87
C PRO A 551 -24.11 -35.78 -14.32
N ARG A 552 -23.72 -36.62 -15.27
CA ARG A 552 -24.21 -36.52 -16.64
C ARG A 552 -25.72 -36.75 -16.53
N TYR A 553 -26.50 -35.68 -16.56
CA TYR A 553 -27.93 -35.84 -16.77
C TYR A 553 -28.12 -36.27 -18.23
N PRO A 554 -29.05 -37.21 -18.47
CA PRO A 554 -29.27 -37.87 -19.77
C PRO A 554 -29.65 -36.90 -20.89
#